data_AF-A0A7L3LNQ5-F1
#
_entry.id   AF-A0A7L3LNQ5-F1
#
_cell.length_a   1.000
_cell.length_b   1.000
_cell.length_c   1.000
_cell.angle_alpha   90.00
_cell.angle_beta   90.00
_cell.angle_gamma   90.00
#
_symmetry.space_group_name_H-M   'P 1'
#
loop_
_entity.id
_entity.type
_entity.pdbx_description
1 polymer ?
#
loop_
_entity_poly.entity_id
_entity_poly.type
_entity_poly.pdbx_seq_one_letter_code
_entity_poly.pdbx_strand_id
1 'polypeptide(L)'
;TQVEEIVVAPHKVLQLLQPEGAQSILQDTGDLPALHNISYHLLAGSLPPHKKFLAVGLASVRRPRGYYLPATLQSLFKQSTEEELQELVVVVHLADRDPTWNSRVAADITHRFTPQLLLGRLLLIHVPQEFYPTLEGLKRNFNDPEERVKFRSKQNADYAFLFAFAANLSSYFLMIEDDVWSAKSFLTGIRKALASREGSNWATLEFSKLGYIGKLYRSSDLPRLARFLLLFYQEMPCDWLLVHFRLLLAQKDVIRFKPSLFQHMGLYSSFQGTLNRLEDDEFQADALDLPDNPPAALFSTMSVFENYEPHKAYGTAEGYFWGKNPEAGKVFTLVFQQAEPITRLRVRTGSEERREDFLHAGVLELGRRRWGDGRDCSKYITVGTFEKGNLELRGLEKVFPKPVDCVRIRVTRDQSEWLIIQSIEVWTAGR
;
A
#
# COMPACT_ATOMS: atom_id res chain seq x y z
N THR A 1 39.06 42.00 -4.82
CA THR A 1 39.01 40.61 -5.30
C THR A 1 37.54 40.25 -5.44
N GLN A 2 36.99 40.51 -6.63
CA GLN A 2 35.60 40.20 -6.97
C GLN A 2 35.53 38.72 -7.33
N VAL A 3 34.55 38.01 -6.77
CA VAL A 3 34.18 36.66 -7.19
C VAL A 3 32.91 36.84 -8.03
N GLU A 4 33.03 36.63 -9.34
CA GLU A 4 31.92 36.67 -10.28
C GLU A 4 30.98 35.47 -10.02
N GLU A 5 29.73 35.76 -9.69
CA GLU A 5 28.63 34.79 -9.79
C GLU A 5 28.32 34.56 -11.27
N ILE A 6 28.64 33.35 -11.76
CA ILE A 6 28.22 32.90 -13.08
C ILE A 6 26.73 32.60 -13.02
N VAL A 7 25.92 33.61 -13.35
CA VAL A 7 24.48 33.45 -13.61
C VAL A 7 24.32 32.74 -14.96
N VAL A 8 24.10 31.42 -14.90
CA VAL A 8 23.75 30.65 -16.09
C VAL A 8 22.26 30.86 -16.40
N ALA A 9 21.97 31.50 -17.52
CA ALA A 9 20.62 31.77 -17.98
C ALA A 9 19.78 30.48 -18.15
N PRO A 10 18.46 30.50 -17.86
CA PRO A 10 17.60 29.30 -17.87
C PRO A 10 17.56 28.56 -19.22
N HIS A 11 17.87 29.25 -20.33
CA HIS A 11 17.94 28.63 -21.67
C HIS A 11 19.10 27.63 -21.84
N LYS A 12 20.22 27.78 -21.10
CA LYS A 12 21.37 26.85 -21.18
C LYS A 12 21.15 25.57 -20.37
N VAL A 13 20.33 25.61 -19.32
CA VAL A 13 19.95 24.41 -18.55
C VAL A 13 19.01 23.51 -19.36
N LEU A 14 18.17 24.09 -20.22
CA LEU A 14 17.29 23.33 -21.12
C LEU A 14 18.06 22.51 -22.17
N GLN A 15 19.20 22.99 -22.67
CA GLN A 15 20.02 22.27 -23.65
C GLN A 15 20.79 21.09 -23.06
N LEU A 16 21.07 21.09 -21.75
CA LEU A 16 21.69 19.97 -21.04
C LEU A 16 20.69 18.86 -20.66
N LEU A 17 19.39 19.12 -20.80
CA LEU A 17 18.29 18.21 -20.44
C LEU A 17 17.50 17.70 -21.65
N GLN A 18 17.88 18.06 -22.88
CA GLN A 18 17.38 17.40 -24.09
C GLN A 18 18.37 16.29 -24.49
N PRO A 19 18.03 15.00 -24.34
CA PRO A 19 18.73 13.97 -25.08
C PRO A 19 18.24 14.04 -26.52
N GLU A 20 19.09 14.48 -27.44
CA GLU A 20 18.99 14.02 -28.82
C GLU A 20 19.15 12.49 -28.79
N GLY A 21 18.02 11.78 -28.87
CA GLY A 21 17.96 10.32 -28.94
C GLY A 21 17.35 9.67 -27.70
N ALA A 22 16.16 9.09 -27.86
CA ALA A 22 15.60 8.15 -26.90
C ALA A 22 16.58 6.98 -26.71
N GLN A 23 17.08 6.78 -25.48
CA GLN A 23 17.91 5.63 -25.16
C GLN A 23 17.02 4.37 -25.08
N SER A 24 17.21 3.46 -26.02
CA SER A 24 16.56 2.14 -26.04
C SER A 24 17.20 1.22 -25.00
N ILE A 25 16.45 0.86 -23.95
CA ILE A 25 16.89 -0.10 -22.94
C ILE A 25 16.27 -1.47 -23.25
N LEU A 26 17.10 -2.49 -23.51
CA LEU A 26 16.69 -3.89 -23.63
C LEU A 26 16.91 -4.59 -22.28
N GLN A 27 15.87 -5.26 -21.75
CA GLN A 27 15.97 -6.07 -20.53
C GLN A 27 15.70 -7.55 -20.86
N ASP A 28 16.66 -8.41 -20.54
CA ASP A 28 16.56 -9.87 -20.71
C ASP A 28 15.72 -10.47 -19.55
N THR A 29 14.54 -11.03 -19.85
CA THR A 29 13.65 -11.63 -18.85
C THR A 29 13.18 -13.02 -19.33
N GLY A 30 13.88 -14.08 -18.90
CA GLY A 30 13.75 -15.46 -19.41
C GLY A 30 12.34 -16.05 -19.63
N ASP A 31 12.07 -16.61 -20.82
CA ASP A 31 10.97 -17.49 -21.25
C ASP A 31 9.51 -16.97 -21.31
N LEU A 32 9.29 -15.79 -21.90
CA LEU A 32 8.12 -15.53 -22.76
C LEU A 32 8.53 -14.55 -23.88
N PRO A 33 8.28 -14.84 -25.18
CA PRO A 33 8.77 -14.00 -26.29
C PRO A 33 8.32 -12.53 -26.23
N ALA A 34 7.19 -12.24 -25.56
CA ALA A 34 6.54 -10.93 -25.55
C ALA A 34 7.27 -9.85 -24.73
N LEU A 35 8.12 -10.20 -23.76
CA LEU A 35 8.80 -9.21 -22.89
C LEU A 35 10.29 -9.03 -23.18
N HIS A 36 10.91 -9.95 -23.95
CA HIS A 36 12.35 -9.99 -24.20
C HIS A 36 12.89 -8.90 -25.13
N ASN A 37 12.02 -8.28 -25.93
CA ASN A 37 12.40 -7.32 -26.96
C ASN A 37 11.64 -5.99 -26.84
N ILE A 38 11.26 -5.59 -25.63
CA ILE A 38 10.60 -4.28 -25.45
C ILE A 38 11.69 -3.21 -25.39
N SER A 39 11.60 -2.25 -26.31
CA SER A 39 12.39 -1.02 -26.21
C SER A 39 11.61 0.01 -25.40
N TYR A 40 12.21 0.46 -24.31
CA TYR A 40 11.69 1.56 -23.50
C TYR A 40 12.32 2.86 -23.94
N HIS A 41 11.49 3.89 -24.12
CA HIS A 41 11.97 5.27 -24.25
C HIS A 41 12.04 5.89 -22.86
N LEU A 42 13.26 6.15 -22.38
CA LEU A 42 13.47 6.96 -21.18
C LEU A 42 13.32 8.44 -21.57
N LEU A 43 12.16 9.02 -21.24
CA LEU A 43 11.80 10.39 -21.59
C LEU A 43 12.45 11.43 -20.66
N ALA A 44 12.66 11.08 -19.38
CA ALA A 44 13.38 11.91 -18.42
C ALA A 44 13.89 11.10 -17.22
N GLY A 45 14.95 11.61 -16.59
CA GLY A 45 15.60 11.01 -15.43
C GLY A 45 16.76 10.09 -15.82
N SER A 46 17.39 9.48 -14.82
CA SER A 46 18.49 8.53 -15.01
C SER A 46 18.32 7.32 -14.10
N LEU A 47 18.65 6.14 -14.60
CA LEU A 47 18.54 4.90 -13.83
C LEU A 47 19.39 4.99 -12.55
N PRO A 48 18.86 4.58 -11.39
CA PRO A 48 19.62 4.61 -10.16
C PRO A 48 20.83 3.65 -10.26
N PRO A 49 22.02 4.05 -9.78
CA PRO A 49 23.25 3.25 -9.88
C PRO A 49 23.21 1.99 -9.01
N HIS A 50 22.34 1.99 -7.99
CA HIS A 50 22.16 0.89 -7.06
C HIS A 50 20.68 0.62 -6.87
N LYS A 51 20.36 -0.66 -6.63
CA LYS A 51 19.01 -1.11 -6.32
C LYS A 51 18.48 -0.38 -5.09
N LYS A 52 17.32 0.27 -5.22
CA LYS A 52 16.63 1.00 -4.16
C LYS A 52 15.87 0.05 -3.24
N PHE A 53 15.36 0.56 -2.12
CA PHE A 53 14.46 -0.24 -1.29
C PHE A 53 13.09 -0.38 -1.94
N LEU A 54 12.51 0.75 -2.37
CA LEU A 54 11.16 0.82 -2.92
C LEU A 54 11.16 1.52 -4.29
N ALA A 55 10.49 0.90 -5.26
CA ALA A 55 10.07 1.57 -6.48
C ALA A 55 8.56 1.81 -6.39
N VAL A 56 8.10 3.04 -6.65
CA VAL A 56 6.67 3.36 -6.75
C VAL A 56 6.34 3.54 -8.21
N GLY A 57 5.47 2.69 -8.75
CA GLY A 57 5.10 2.71 -10.17
C GLY A 57 3.66 3.12 -10.39
N LEU A 58 3.46 3.98 -11.39
CA LEU A 58 2.13 4.37 -11.88
C LEU A 58 2.13 4.56 -13.40
N ALA A 59 1.00 4.32 -14.04
CA ALA A 59 0.76 4.63 -15.45
C ALA A 59 -0.14 5.85 -15.55
N SER A 60 0.14 6.75 -16.49
CA SER A 60 -0.68 7.93 -16.76
C SER A 60 -1.06 8.00 -18.23
N VAL A 61 -2.32 8.31 -18.48
CA VAL A 61 -2.92 8.49 -19.81
C VAL A 61 -3.73 9.78 -19.81
N ARG A 62 -3.96 10.35 -21.00
CA ARG A 62 -4.75 11.56 -21.15
C ARG A 62 -6.19 11.29 -20.70
N ARG A 63 -6.62 12.04 -19.69
CA ARG A 63 -8.00 12.02 -19.22
C ARG A 63 -8.86 13.00 -20.01
N PRO A 64 -10.17 12.72 -20.20
CA PRO A 64 -11.11 13.71 -20.73
C PRO A 64 -11.23 14.94 -19.82
N ARG A 65 -11.08 14.74 -18.50
CA ARG A 65 -11.15 15.78 -17.46
C ARG A 65 -10.14 15.50 -16.36
N GLY A 66 -9.56 16.57 -15.81
CA GLY A 66 -8.57 16.51 -14.73
C GLY A 66 -7.17 16.14 -15.22
N TYR A 67 -6.17 16.59 -14.48
CA TYR A 67 -4.76 16.24 -14.66
C TYR A 67 -4.12 16.18 -13.27
N TYR A 68 -4.01 14.96 -12.74
CA TYR A 68 -3.70 14.70 -11.33
C TYR A 68 -2.24 14.30 -11.09
N LEU A 69 -1.53 13.84 -12.13
CA LEU A 69 -0.15 13.35 -12.05
C LEU A 69 0.79 14.29 -11.28
N PRO A 70 0.84 15.62 -11.52
CA PRO A 70 1.72 16.51 -10.75
C PRO A 70 1.37 16.54 -9.26
N ALA A 71 0.09 16.46 -8.89
CA ALA A 71 -0.34 16.47 -7.49
C ALA A 71 0.05 15.16 -6.80
N THR A 72 -0.12 14.02 -7.46
CA THR A 72 0.32 12.70 -6.97
C THR A 72 1.83 12.67 -6.76
N LEU A 73 2.62 13.10 -7.74
CA LEU A 73 4.09 13.18 -7.60
C LEU A 73 4.50 14.14 -6.48
N GLN A 74 3.86 15.31 -6.39
CA GLN A 74 4.12 16.25 -5.32
C GLN A 74 3.80 15.66 -3.95
N SER A 75 2.71 14.90 -3.82
CA SER A 75 2.38 14.17 -2.60
C SER A 75 3.51 13.23 -2.20
N LEU A 76 3.91 12.32 -3.10
CA LEU A 76 4.93 11.31 -2.82
C LEU A 76 6.22 11.95 -2.30
N PHE A 77 6.74 12.96 -3.02
CA PHE A 77 8.01 13.57 -2.65
C PHE A 77 7.92 14.47 -1.42
N LYS A 78 6.82 15.22 -1.23
CA LYS A 78 6.66 16.11 -0.07
C LYS A 78 6.39 15.34 1.23
N GLN A 79 5.74 14.18 1.11
CA GLN A 79 5.38 13.35 2.25
C GLN A 79 6.50 12.42 2.68
N SER A 80 7.53 12.22 1.85
CA SER A 80 8.71 11.44 2.21
C SER A 80 9.73 12.23 3.03
N THR A 81 10.42 11.55 3.94
CA THR A 81 11.62 12.10 4.61
C THR A 81 12.83 12.03 3.69
N GLU A 82 13.92 12.75 4.01
CA GLU A 82 15.12 12.72 3.18
C GLU A 82 15.77 11.33 3.15
N GLU A 83 15.69 10.58 4.26
CA GLU A 83 16.15 9.19 4.33
C GLU A 83 15.32 8.29 3.40
N GLU A 84 14.00 8.44 3.41
CA GLU A 84 13.12 7.69 2.50
C GLU A 84 13.42 8.02 1.03
N LEU A 85 13.66 9.30 0.71
CA LEU A 85 13.97 9.74 -0.65
C LEU A 85 15.29 9.17 -1.19
N GLN A 86 16.24 8.80 -0.32
CA GLN A 86 17.47 8.13 -0.75
C GLN A 86 17.22 6.67 -1.18
N GLU A 87 16.18 6.05 -0.64
CA GLU A 87 15.83 4.64 -0.84
C GLU A 87 14.61 4.44 -1.74
N LEU A 88 14.08 5.52 -2.31
CA LEU A 88 12.90 5.58 -3.17
C LEU A 88 13.27 5.93 -4.62
N VAL A 89 12.59 5.29 -5.58
CA VAL A 89 12.50 5.73 -6.96
C VAL A 89 11.05 5.68 -7.43
N VAL A 90 10.56 6.74 -8.08
CA VAL A 90 9.23 6.79 -8.67
C VAL A 90 9.35 6.57 -10.17
N VAL A 91 8.55 5.67 -10.73
CA VAL A 91 8.53 5.34 -12.16
C VAL A 91 7.15 5.66 -12.73
N VAL A 92 7.10 6.58 -13.68
CA VAL A 92 5.88 6.95 -14.37
C VAL A 92 5.93 6.42 -15.79
N HIS A 93 5.02 5.51 -16.12
CA HIS A 93 4.78 5.10 -17.50
C HIS A 93 3.79 6.08 -18.14
N LEU A 94 4.28 6.95 -19.02
CA LEU A 94 3.44 7.80 -19.86
C LEU A 94 2.88 6.94 -20.99
N ALA A 95 1.70 6.38 -20.76
CA ALA A 95 1.15 5.30 -21.56
C ALA A 95 0.12 5.78 -22.59
N ASP A 96 -0.01 7.08 -22.84
CA ASP A 96 -0.99 7.55 -23.82
C ASP A 96 -0.59 7.14 -25.25
N ARG A 97 -1.60 6.95 -26.11
CA ARG A 97 -1.37 6.63 -27.53
C ARG A 97 -0.86 7.83 -28.32
N ASP A 98 -1.14 9.05 -27.86
CA ASP A 98 -0.66 10.29 -28.49
C ASP A 98 0.76 10.62 -28.01
N PRO A 99 1.80 10.39 -28.85
CA PRO A 99 3.18 10.69 -28.48
C PRO A 99 3.39 12.19 -28.22
N THR A 100 2.59 13.08 -28.82
CA THR A 100 2.68 14.52 -28.56
C THR A 100 2.15 14.88 -27.18
N TRP A 101 1.18 14.13 -26.66
CA TRP A 101 0.74 14.28 -25.27
C TRP A 101 1.82 13.78 -24.32
N ASN A 102 2.40 12.59 -24.57
CA ASN A 102 3.49 12.04 -23.76
C ASN A 102 4.68 13.01 -23.67
N SER A 103 5.12 13.58 -24.80
CA SER A 103 6.22 14.56 -24.82
C SER A 103 5.90 15.85 -24.07
N ARG A 104 4.65 16.35 -24.17
CA ARG A 104 4.21 17.55 -23.43
C ARG A 104 4.17 17.30 -21.92
N VAL A 105 3.65 16.15 -21.50
CA VAL A 105 3.64 15.76 -20.08
C VAL A 105 5.05 15.56 -19.58
N ALA A 106 5.92 14.89 -20.34
CA ALA A 106 7.32 14.73 -19.98
C ALA A 106 8.02 16.08 -19.77
N ALA A 107 7.78 17.06 -20.65
CA ALA A 107 8.33 18.42 -20.50
C ALA A 107 7.78 19.15 -19.26
N ASP A 108 6.48 19.09 -19.00
CA ASP A 108 5.84 19.69 -17.81
C ASP A 108 6.38 19.08 -16.51
N ILE A 109 6.46 17.75 -16.43
CA ILE A 109 7.00 17.03 -15.27
C ILE A 109 8.49 17.30 -15.12
N THR A 110 9.25 17.38 -16.22
CA THR A 110 10.67 17.73 -16.19
C THR A 110 10.88 19.10 -15.57
N HIS A 111 10.12 20.10 -16.01
CA HIS A 111 10.19 21.45 -15.45
C HIS A 111 9.85 21.51 -13.95
N ARG A 112 8.85 20.74 -13.50
CA ARG A 112 8.37 20.77 -12.10
C ARG A 112 9.24 19.96 -11.13
N PHE A 113 9.85 18.87 -11.60
CA PHE A 113 10.53 17.87 -10.77
C PHE A 113 12.00 17.67 -11.16
N THR A 114 12.65 18.70 -11.73
CA THR A 114 14.08 18.68 -12.09
C THR A 114 14.97 18.13 -10.98
N PRO A 115 14.84 18.53 -9.69
CA PRO A 115 15.70 17.99 -8.64
C PRO A 115 15.54 16.48 -8.47
N GLN A 116 14.30 15.96 -8.51
CA GLN A 116 14.01 14.54 -8.36
C GLN A 116 14.53 13.72 -9.54
N LEU A 117 14.44 14.26 -10.76
CA LEU A 117 14.99 13.62 -11.96
C LEU A 117 16.52 13.55 -11.92
N LEU A 118 17.18 14.66 -11.57
CA LEU A 118 18.65 14.72 -11.48
C LEU A 118 19.22 13.82 -10.38
N LEU A 119 18.48 13.64 -9.28
CA LEU A 119 18.86 12.76 -8.18
C LEU A 119 18.51 11.28 -8.42
N GLY A 120 17.97 10.93 -9.59
CA GLY A 120 17.55 9.56 -9.91
C GLY A 120 16.38 9.05 -9.05
N ARG A 121 15.54 9.98 -8.54
CA ARG A 121 14.35 9.69 -7.70
C ARG A 121 13.06 9.62 -8.52
N LEU A 122 13.07 10.08 -9.77
CA LEU A 122 11.95 10.04 -10.70
C LEU A 122 12.44 9.54 -12.07
N LEU A 123 11.66 8.68 -12.71
CA LEU A 123 11.87 8.17 -14.07
C LEU A 123 10.58 8.35 -14.87
N LEU A 124 10.68 8.92 -16.06
CA LEU A 124 9.58 8.97 -17.02
C LEU A 124 9.89 8.03 -18.17
N ILE A 125 9.06 7.00 -18.35
CA ILE A 125 9.23 6.00 -19.39
C ILE A 125 8.03 6.00 -20.33
N HIS A 126 8.26 5.54 -21.55
CA HIS A 126 7.21 5.27 -22.52
C HIS A 126 7.54 4.00 -23.28
N VAL A 127 6.52 3.17 -23.53
CA VAL A 127 6.62 2.03 -24.43
C VAL A 127 5.92 2.37 -25.75
N PRO A 128 6.63 2.32 -26.89
CA PRO A 128 6.04 2.55 -28.21
C PRO A 128 4.89 1.59 -28.55
N GLN A 129 3.95 2.06 -29.36
CA GLN A 129 2.70 1.33 -29.64
C GLN A 129 2.94 0.01 -30.41
N GLU A 130 4.02 -0.10 -31.16
CA GLU A 130 4.41 -1.31 -31.88
C GLU A 130 4.69 -2.51 -30.96
N PHE A 131 5.00 -2.27 -29.68
CA PHE A 131 5.21 -3.33 -28.69
C PHE A 131 3.91 -3.76 -28.01
N TYR A 132 2.81 -3.02 -28.17
CA TYR A 132 1.53 -3.40 -27.59
C TYR A 132 0.93 -4.60 -28.33
N PRO A 133 0.32 -5.55 -27.62
CA PRO A 133 -0.45 -6.59 -28.27
C PRO A 133 -1.68 -5.98 -28.98
N THR A 134 -2.25 -6.70 -29.95
CA THR A 134 -3.41 -6.20 -30.70
C THR A 134 -4.57 -5.85 -29.77
N LEU A 135 -5.12 -4.65 -29.94
CA LEU A 135 -6.30 -4.18 -29.21
C LEU A 135 -7.55 -4.22 -30.10
N GLU A 136 -7.48 -4.93 -31.22
CA GLU A 136 -8.59 -5.18 -32.14
C GLU A 136 -9.08 -6.62 -31.98
N GLY A 137 -10.38 -6.86 -32.22
CA GLY A 137 -10.96 -8.20 -32.14
C GLY A 137 -10.94 -8.83 -30.74
N LEU A 138 -10.90 -8.00 -29.68
CA LEU A 138 -10.80 -8.47 -28.29
C LEU A 138 -12.04 -9.27 -27.85
N LYS A 139 -11.81 -10.26 -26.99
CA LYS A 139 -12.88 -11.06 -26.38
C LYS A 139 -13.81 -10.21 -25.51
N ARG A 140 -15.13 -10.45 -25.62
CA ARG A 140 -16.17 -9.71 -24.89
C ARG A 140 -16.82 -10.56 -23.80
N ASN A 141 -15.99 -11.12 -22.91
CA ASN A 141 -16.42 -12.08 -21.88
C ASN A 141 -17.47 -11.54 -20.88
N PHE A 142 -17.54 -10.23 -20.69
CA PHE A 142 -18.43 -9.58 -19.70
C PHE A 142 -19.48 -8.67 -20.34
N ASN A 143 -19.69 -8.78 -21.65
CA ASN A 143 -20.63 -7.96 -22.42
C ASN A 143 -20.41 -6.43 -22.30
N ASP A 144 -19.19 -6.03 -21.92
CA ASP A 144 -18.77 -4.62 -21.90
C ASP A 144 -18.81 -4.02 -23.33
N PRO A 145 -19.04 -2.70 -23.47
CA PRO A 145 -18.83 -1.97 -24.72
C PRO A 145 -17.40 -2.16 -25.23
N GLU A 146 -17.23 -2.20 -26.56
CA GLU A 146 -15.92 -2.45 -27.19
C GLU A 146 -14.83 -1.48 -26.70
N GLU A 147 -15.14 -0.20 -26.58
CA GLU A 147 -14.18 0.80 -26.09
C GLU A 147 -13.76 0.55 -24.64
N ARG A 148 -14.65 0.02 -23.79
CA ARG A 148 -14.31 -0.36 -22.42
C ARG A 148 -13.41 -1.59 -22.40
N VAL A 149 -13.66 -2.56 -23.28
CA VAL A 149 -12.81 -3.74 -23.46
C VAL A 149 -11.42 -3.33 -23.93
N LYS A 150 -11.32 -2.46 -24.94
CA LYS A 150 -10.04 -1.89 -25.40
C LYS A 150 -9.30 -1.17 -24.28
N PHE A 151 -9.99 -0.34 -23.51
CA PHE A 151 -9.41 0.41 -22.41
C PHE A 151 -8.83 -0.52 -21.33
N ARG A 152 -9.62 -1.47 -20.81
CA ARG A 152 -9.15 -2.40 -19.77
C ARG A 152 -8.03 -3.33 -20.26
N SER A 153 -8.09 -3.76 -21.52
CA SER A 153 -7.06 -4.60 -22.11
C SER A 153 -5.75 -3.85 -22.35
N LYS A 154 -5.83 -2.57 -22.73
CA LYS A 154 -4.65 -1.70 -22.80
C LYS A 154 -4.06 -1.47 -21.41
N GLN A 155 -4.89 -1.21 -20.40
CA GLN A 155 -4.43 -0.98 -19.03
C GLN A 155 -3.64 -2.18 -18.47
N ASN A 156 -4.04 -3.42 -18.80
CA ASN A 156 -3.25 -4.61 -18.49
C ASN A 156 -1.84 -4.55 -19.08
N ALA A 157 -1.71 -4.17 -20.35
CA ALA A 157 -0.42 -4.02 -21.01
C ALA A 157 0.40 -2.85 -20.41
N ASP A 158 -0.25 -1.72 -20.12
CA ASP A 158 0.38 -0.52 -19.53
C ASP A 158 1.12 -0.87 -18.23
N TYR A 159 0.44 -1.62 -17.34
CA TYR A 159 1.02 -2.07 -16.08
C TYR A 159 2.02 -3.21 -16.26
N ALA A 160 1.79 -4.13 -17.19
CA ALA A 160 2.76 -5.19 -17.46
C ALA A 160 4.12 -4.63 -17.89
N PHE A 161 4.13 -3.62 -18.77
CA PHE A 161 5.36 -2.95 -19.20
C PHE A 161 6.02 -2.17 -18.07
N LEU A 162 5.23 -1.48 -17.25
CA LEU A 162 5.75 -0.80 -16.07
C LEU A 162 6.41 -1.80 -15.08
N PHE A 163 5.77 -2.94 -14.83
CA PHE A 163 6.31 -3.99 -13.95
C PHE A 163 7.59 -4.60 -14.51
N ALA A 164 7.62 -4.89 -15.81
CA ALA A 164 8.80 -5.42 -16.47
C ALA A 164 9.99 -4.46 -16.32
N PHE A 165 9.81 -3.18 -16.65
CA PHE A 165 10.84 -2.15 -16.51
C PHE A 165 11.36 -2.03 -15.06
N ALA A 166 10.45 -2.03 -14.09
CA ALA A 166 10.77 -1.77 -12.69
C ALA A 166 11.37 -2.97 -11.93
N ALA A 167 11.36 -4.18 -12.51
CA ALA A 167 11.72 -5.43 -11.85
C ALA A 167 13.10 -5.43 -11.16
N ASN A 168 14.06 -4.66 -11.69
CA ASN A 168 15.41 -4.59 -11.14
C ASN A 168 15.78 -3.26 -10.48
N LEU A 169 14.83 -2.33 -10.34
CA LEU A 169 15.12 -1.00 -9.77
C LEU A 169 15.18 -1.00 -8.24
N SER A 170 14.44 -1.91 -7.61
CA SER A 170 14.26 -1.91 -6.16
C SER A 170 14.02 -3.30 -5.58
N SER A 171 14.10 -3.46 -4.26
CA SER A 171 13.73 -4.71 -3.57
C SER A 171 12.22 -4.97 -3.58
N TYR A 172 11.43 -3.90 -3.42
CA TYR A 172 9.97 -3.94 -3.43
C TYR A 172 9.40 -2.95 -4.43
N PHE A 173 8.25 -3.28 -5.01
CA PHE A 173 7.53 -2.43 -5.95
C PHE A 173 6.13 -2.15 -5.42
N LEU A 174 5.76 -0.88 -5.36
CA LEU A 174 4.44 -0.40 -4.99
C LEU A 174 3.71 0.12 -6.22
N MET A 175 2.58 -0.49 -6.55
CA MET A 175 1.65 -0.04 -7.57
C MET A 175 0.70 1.01 -6.99
N ILE A 176 0.58 2.16 -7.67
CA ILE A 176 -0.44 3.18 -7.39
C ILE A 176 -1.04 3.72 -8.71
N GLU A 177 -2.02 4.59 -8.61
CA GLU A 177 -2.60 5.35 -9.73
C GLU A 177 -2.03 6.78 -9.78
N ASP A 178 -2.31 7.51 -10.87
CA ASP A 178 -1.82 8.88 -11.08
C ASP A 178 -2.66 9.97 -10.41
N ASP A 179 -3.65 9.59 -9.60
CA ASP A 179 -4.57 10.45 -8.84
C ASP A 179 -4.72 10.02 -7.37
N VAL A 180 -3.58 9.95 -6.65
CA VAL A 180 -3.49 9.45 -5.28
C VAL A 180 -2.74 10.43 -4.36
N TRP A 181 -3.26 10.63 -3.15
CA TRP A 181 -2.51 11.20 -2.02
C TRP A 181 -1.83 10.09 -1.22
N SER A 182 -0.61 10.35 -0.78
CA SER A 182 0.15 9.48 0.11
C SER A 182 0.14 10.03 1.54
N ALA A 183 0.14 9.11 2.51
CA ALA A 183 0.45 9.44 3.90
C ALA A 183 1.87 9.99 4.04
N LYS A 184 2.09 10.85 5.02
CA LYS A 184 3.43 11.27 5.45
C LYS A 184 4.23 10.05 5.90
N SER A 185 5.49 9.92 5.48
CA SER A 185 6.38 8.80 5.80
C SER A 185 5.85 7.42 5.41
N PHE A 186 5.14 7.34 4.27
CA PHE A 186 4.52 6.08 3.81
C PHE A 186 5.53 4.94 3.61
N LEU A 187 6.78 5.23 3.21
CA LEU A 187 7.81 4.19 3.03
C LEU A 187 8.17 3.56 4.38
N THR A 188 8.26 4.37 5.44
CA THR A 188 8.43 3.91 6.82
C THR A 188 7.25 3.04 7.25
N GLY A 189 6.02 3.45 6.93
CA GLY A 189 4.82 2.63 7.15
C GLY A 189 4.90 1.26 6.46
N ILE A 190 5.35 1.24 5.20
CA ILE A 190 5.59 0.00 4.44
C ILE A 190 6.68 -0.86 5.08
N ARG A 191 7.76 -0.25 5.62
CA ARG A 191 8.82 -0.99 6.34
C ARG A 191 8.31 -1.67 7.59
N LYS A 192 7.53 -0.97 8.41
CA LYS A 192 6.90 -1.53 9.60
C LYS A 192 6.00 -2.71 9.23
N ALA A 193 5.21 -2.53 8.18
CA ALA A 193 4.35 -3.58 7.64
C ALA A 193 5.14 -4.83 7.20
N LEU A 194 6.23 -4.65 6.45
CA LEU A 194 7.11 -5.74 6.03
C LEU A 194 7.78 -6.44 7.22
N ALA A 195 8.24 -5.69 8.22
CA ALA A 195 8.84 -6.24 9.43
C ALA A 195 7.86 -7.11 10.23
N SER A 196 6.57 -6.71 10.31
CA SER A 196 5.52 -7.52 10.95
C SER A 196 5.25 -8.85 10.22
N ARG A 197 5.73 -9.00 8.99
CA ARG A 197 5.56 -10.16 8.11
C ARG A 197 6.86 -10.92 7.85
N GLU A 198 7.91 -10.65 8.61
CA GLU A 198 9.18 -11.37 8.51
C GLU A 198 8.97 -12.88 8.72
N GLY A 199 9.61 -13.70 7.89
CA GLY A 199 9.43 -15.15 7.89
C GLY A 199 8.11 -15.67 7.29
N SER A 200 7.17 -14.80 6.90
CA SER A 200 5.93 -15.22 6.23
C SER A 200 6.04 -15.15 4.70
N ASN A 201 5.40 -16.09 4.00
CA ASN A 201 5.23 -16.02 2.56
C ASN A 201 3.97 -15.22 2.20
N TRP A 202 4.07 -14.37 1.19
CA TRP A 202 2.96 -13.55 0.67
C TRP A 202 3.24 -13.19 -0.79
N ALA A 203 2.17 -13.11 -1.59
CA ALA A 203 2.18 -12.70 -2.98
C ALA A 203 1.92 -11.20 -3.14
N THR A 204 1.06 -10.61 -2.30
CA THR A 204 0.74 -9.18 -2.36
C THR A 204 0.35 -8.67 -0.97
N LEU A 205 0.84 -7.47 -0.62
CA LEU A 205 0.38 -6.71 0.55
C LEU A 205 -0.38 -5.46 0.07
N GLU A 206 -1.41 -5.07 0.79
CA GLU A 206 -2.28 -3.94 0.38
C GLU A 206 -2.25 -2.81 1.42
N PHE A 207 -2.17 -1.57 0.95
CA PHE A 207 -2.10 -0.34 1.76
C PHE A 207 -3.24 0.65 1.45
N SER A 208 -4.27 0.18 0.76
CA SER A 208 -5.56 0.87 0.57
C SER A 208 -6.66 -0.17 0.33
N LYS A 209 -7.91 0.18 0.62
CA LYS A 209 -9.10 -0.58 0.22
C LYS A 209 -9.41 -0.45 -1.28
N LEU A 210 -8.86 0.57 -1.92
CA LEU A 210 -9.29 1.02 -3.25
C LEU A 210 -8.56 0.30 -4.36
N GLY A 211 -9.12 -0.83 -4.81
CA GLY A 211 -8.78 -1.47 -6.09
C GLY A 211 -7.28 -1.65 -6.31
N TYR A 212 -6.71 -0.88 -7.24
CA TYR A 212 -5.31 -0.92 -7.69
C TYR A 212 -4.31 -0.26 -6.72
N ILE A 213 -4.78 0.62 -5.86
CA ILE A 213 -3.94 1.56 -5.14
C ILE A 213 -3.26 0.86 -3.97
N GLY A 214 -1.96 1.08 -3.82
CA GLY A 214 -1.22 0.63 -2.66
C GLY A 214 -0.96 -0.88 -2.65
N LYS A 215 -0.83 -1.52 -3.82
CA LYS A 215 -0.46 -2.93 -3.91
C LYS A 215 1.06 -3.10 -3.96
N LEU A 216 1.61 -3.78 -2.97
CA LEU A 216 3.04 -4.02 -2.83
C LEU A 216 3.41 -5.45 -3.24
N TYR A 217 4.46 -5.55 -4.04
CA TYR A 217 5.03 -6.79 -4.55
C TYR A 217 6.53 -6.85 -4.21
N ARG A 218 7.09 -8.06 -4.14
CA ARG A 218 8.54 -8.23 -4.23
C ARG A 218 8.94 -7.98 -5.68
N SER A 219 10.00 -7.22 -5.91
CA SER A 219 10.39 -6.89 -7.29
C SER A 219 10.82 -8.14 -8.10
N SER A 220 11.26 -9.20 -7.41
CA SER A 220 11.55 -10.51 -8.01
C SER A 220 10.32 -11.19 -8.64
N ASP A 221 9.11 -10.84 -8.20
CA ASP A 221 7.87 -11.41 -8.73
C ASP A 221 7.30 -10.62 -9.92
N LEU A 222 7.81 -9.40 -10.16
CA LEU A 222 7.30 -8.52 -11.22
C LEU A 222 7.40 -9.11 -12.63
N PRO A 223 8.49 -9.80 -13.04
CA PRO A 223 8.52 -10.43 -14.36
C PRO A 223 7.41 -11.46 -14.55
N ARG A 224 7.08 -12.23 -13.51
CA ARG A 224 5.98 -13.21 -13.54
C ARG A 224 4.62 -12.51 -13.59
N LEU A 225 4.44 -11.46 -12.79
CA LEU A 225 3.21 -10.67 -12.78
C LEU A 225 2.96 -9.97 -14.12
N ALA A 226 3.99 -9.36 -14.72
CA ALA A 226 3.92 -8.73 -16.02
C ALA A 226 3.44 -9.70 -17.11
N ARG A 227 4.02 -10.91 -17.13
CA ARG A 227 3.61 -11.99 -18.04
C ARG A 227 2.18 -12.43 -17.80
N PHE A 228 1.78 -12.55 -16.54
CA PHE A 228 0.42 -12.93 -16.20
C PHE A 228 -0.59 -11.91 -16.74
N LEU A 229 -0.34 -10.61 -16.55
CA LEU A 229 -1.19 -9.56 -17.10
C LEU A 229 -1.22 -9.57 -18.64
N LEU A 230 -0.07 -9.76 -19.30
CA LEU A 230 -0.02 -9.88 -20.77
C LEU A 230 -0.69 -11.15 -21.29
N LEU A 231 -0.63 -12.26 -20.55
CA LEU A 231 -1.27 -13.51 -20.97
C LEU A 231 -2.80 -13.38 -20.95
N PHE A 232 -3.33 -12.67 -19.96
CA PHE A 232 -4.77 -12.53 -19.75
C PHE A 232 -5.33 -11.15 -20.12
N TYR A 233 -4.59 -10.35 -20.89
CA TYR A 233 -4.94 -8.95 -21.16
C TYR A 233 -6.32 -8.79 -21.83
N GLN A 234 -6.74 -9.76 -22.66
CA GLN A 234 -8.05 -9.75 -23.31
C GLN A 234 -9.16 -10.28 -22.41
N GLU A 235 -8.82 -11.07 -21.38
CA GLU A 235 -9.80 -11.85 -20.65
C GLU A 235 -10.52 -11.00 -19.61
N MET A 236 -9.79 -10.32 -18.73
CA MET A 236 -10.33 -9.62 -17.56
C MET A 236 -9.68 -8.25 -17.32
N PRO A 237 -10.34 -7.31 -16.63
CA PRO A 237 -9.70 -6.09 -16.19
C PRO A 237 -8.59 -6.37 -15.17
N CYS A 238 -7.65 -5.43 -15.04
CA CYS A 238 -6.40 -5.62 -14.30
C CYS A 238 -6.64 -5.95 -12.82
N ASP A 239 -7.58 -5.28 -12.15
CA ASP A 239 -7.92 -5.47 -10.74
C ASP A 239 -8.32 -6.91 -10.43
N TRP A 240 -9.11 -7.52 -11.31
CA TRP A 240 -9.53 -8.91 -11.19
C TRP A 240 -8.36 -9.86 -11.42
N LEU A 241 -7.51 -9.55 -12.40
CA LEU A 241 -6.30 -10.33 -12.64
C LEU A 241 -5.35 -10.30 -11.44
N LEU A 242 -5.18 -9.17 -10.77
CA LEU A 242 -4.35 -9.09 -9.56
C LEU A 242 -4.90 -9.97 -8.43
N VAL A 243 -6.22 -10.07 -8.28
CA VAL A 243 -6.86 -11.01 -7.33
C VAL A 243 -6.55 -12.45 -7.72
N HIS A 244 -6.70 -12.81 -9.00
CA HIS A 244 -6.39 -14.17 -9.47
C HIS A 244 -4.91 -14.53 -9.32
N PHE A 245 -4.00 -13.60 -9.58
CA PHE A 245 -2.56 -13.81 -9.39
C PHE A 245 -2.24 -14.16 -7.94
N ARG A 246 -2.80 -13.40 -6.99
CA ARG A 246 -2.66 -13.65 -5.54
C ARG A 246 -3.17 -15.05 -5.17
N LEU A 247 -4.36 -15.42 -5.66
CA LEU A 247 -4.98 -16.72 -5.39
C LEU A 247 -4.16 -17.89 -5.95
N LEU A 248 -3.62 -17.76 -7.16
CA LEU A 248 -2.77 -18.77 -7.81
C LEU A 248 -1.45 -18.99 -7.06
N LEU A 249 -0.94 -17.96 -6.37
CA LEU A 249 0.22 -18.06 -5.48
C LEU A 249 -0.13 -18.54 -4.07
N ALA A 250 -1.28 -19.20 -3.92
CA ALA A 250 -1.78 -19.78 -2.67
C ALA A 250 -2.01 -18.77 -1.52
N GLN A 251 -2.10 -17.47 -1.82
CA GLN A 251 -2.55 -16.48 -0.86
C GLN A 251 -4.06 -16.26 -1.02
N LYS A 252 -4.85 -17.01 -0.24
CA LYS A 252 -6.31 -16.88 -0.25
C LYS A 252 -6.77 -15.53 0.28
N ASP A 253 -6.24 -15.16 1.44
CA ASP A 253 -6.69 -13.99 2.19
C ASP A 253 -6.01 -12.70 1.72
N VAL A 254 -6.77 -11.60 1.78
CA VAL A 254 -6.23 -10.25 1.61
C VAL A 254 -5.40 -9.91 2.84
N ILE A 255 -4.16 -9.48 2.63
CA ILE A 255 -3.29 -8.96 3.71
C ILE A 255 -3.24 -7.45 3.55
N ARG A 256 -4.20 -6.75 4.15
CA ARG A 256 -4.35 -5.28 4.04
C ARG A 256 -3.95 -4.61 5.33
N PHE A 257 -2.99 -3.69 5.27
CA PHE A 257 -2.55 -2.91 6.42
C PHE A 257 -3.53 -1.78 6.71
N LYS A 258 -3.85 -1.62 7.99
CA LYS A 258 -4.69 -0.56 8.51
C LYS A 258 -3.90 0.30 9.51
N PRO A 259 -4.12 1.63 9.51
CA PRO A 259 -4.88 2.40 8.52
C PRO A 259 -4.19 2.46 7.13
N SER A 260 -4.95 2.82 6.10
CA SER A 260 -4.52 2.93 4.70
C SER A 260 -3.49 4.05 4.54
N LEU A 261 -2.47 3.82 3.71
CA LEU A 261 -1.40 4.80 3.41
C LEU A 261 -1.70 5.67 2.19
N PHE A 262 -2.74 5.34 1.43
CA PHE A 262 -3.04 5.98 0.16
C PHE A 262 -4.53 6.26 0.04
N GLN A 263 -4.83 7.44 -0.49
CA GLN A 263 -6.20 7.93 -0.70
C GLN A 263 -6.36 8.39 -2.14
N HIS A 264 -7.38 7.88 -2.84
CA HIS A 264 -7.73 8.38 -4.16
C HIS A 264 -8.22 9.84 -4.09
N MET A 265 -7.69 10.69 -4.96
CA MET A 265 -8.05 12.11 -5.05
C MET A 265 -8.69 12.49 -6.39
N GLY A 266 -8.73 11.56 -7.34
CA GLY A 266 -9.39 11.76 -8.62
C GLY A 266 -10.88 12.04 -8.43
N LEU A 267 -11.37 13.12 -9.05
CA LEU A 267 -12.81 13.41 -9.06
C LEU A 267 -13.50 12.81 -10.29
N TYR A 268 -12.74 12.53 -11.34
CA TYR A 268 -13.24 12.05 -12.62
C TYR A 268 -12.48 10.82 -13.11
N SER A 269 -13.22 9.80 -13.57
CA SER A 269 -12.66 8.57 -14.14
C SER A 269 -11.79 8.85 -15.38
N SER A 270 -10.68 8.13 -15.52
CA SER A 270 -9.80 8.19 -16.70
C SER A 270 -10.46 7.70 -18.00
N PHE A 271 -11.45 6.79 -17.91
CA PHE A 271 -12.11 6.24 -19.10
C PHE A 271 -13.14 7.21 -19.70
N GLN A 272 -14.16 7.61 -18.94
CA GLN A 272 -15.28 8.43 -19.44
C GLN A 272 -15.38 9.82 -18.81
N GLY A 273 -14.49 10.18 -17.89
CA GLY A 273 -14.59 11.45 -17.17
C GLY A 273 -15.84 11.55 -16.29
N THR A 274 -16.44 10.42 -15.91
CA THR A 274 -17.58 10.35 -15.00
C THR A 274 -17.16 10.73 -13.59
N LEU A 275 -18.05 11.40 -12.85
CA LEU A 275 -17.81 11.75 -11.45
C LEU A 275 -17.57 10.48 -10.64
N ASN A 276 -16.43 10.41 -9.96
CA ASN A 276 -16.04 9.30 -9.11
C ASN A 276 -15.47 9.85 -7.80
N ARG A 277 -16.18 9.64 -6.68
CA ARG A 277 -15.73 10.05 -5.34
C ARG A 277 -15.44 8.79 -4.54
N LEU A 278 -14.24 8.24 -4.72
CA LEU A 278 -13.76 7.13 -3.92
C LEU A 278 -13.00 7.68 -2.73
N GLU A 279 -13.51 7.40 -1.53
CA GLU A 279 -12.87 7.73 -0.25
C GLU A 279 -12.53 6.43 0.49
N ASP A 280 -11.34 6.37 1.10
CA ASP A 280 -10.90 5.31 1.98
C ASP A 280 -11.05 5.84 3.43
N ASP A 281 -12.10 5.38 4.09
CA ASP A 281 -12.47 5.72 5.47
C ASP A 281 -11.39 5.32 6.50
N GLU A 282 -10.46 4.46 6.10
CA GLU A 282 -9.33 4.03 6.92
C GLU A 282 -8.03 4.79 6.57
N PHE A 283 -8.04 5.83 5.73
CA PHE A 283 -6.82 6.59 5.41
C PHE A 283 -6.24 7.35 6.62
N GLN A 284 -4.94 7.19 6.87
CA GLN A 284 -4.20 7.93 7.89
C GLN A 284 -3.16 8.86 7.26
N ALA A 285 -3.33 10.16 7.48
CA ALA A 285 -2.48 11.18 6.86
C ALA A 285 -1.01 11.18 7.36
N ASP A 286 -0.74 10.64 8.56
CA ASP A 286 0.62 10.52 9.10
C ASP A 286 0.98 9.06 9.43
N ALA A 287 1.89 8.47 8.65
CA ALA A 287 2.32 7.09 8.85
C ALA A 287 3.15 6.90 10.13
N LEU A 288 3.69 7.97 10.73
CA LEU A 288 4.38 7.89 12.02
C LEU A 288 3.39 7.58 13.16
N ASP A 289 2.10 7.87 12.97
CA ASP A 289 1.05 7.50 13.91
C ASP A 289 0.52 6.07 13.66
N LEU A 290 1.11 5.29 12.75
CA LEU A 290 0.74 3.89 12.56
C LEU A 290 1.20 3.03 13.73
N PRO A 291 0.37 2.07 14.17
CA PRO A 291 0.81 1.09 15.15
C PRO A 291 1.86 0.15 14.57
N ASP A 292 2.77 -0.32 15.43
CA ASP A 292 3.78 -1.31 15.08
C ASP A 292 3.18 -2.71 14.95
N ASN A 293 2.15 -2.99 15.76
CA ASN A 293 1.43 -4.26 15.82
C ASN A 293 2.35 -5.50 15.68
N PRO A 294 3.27 -5.72 16.65
CA PRO A 294 4.20 -6.84 16.61
C PRO A 294 3.48 -8.20 16.54
N PRO A 295 4.11 -9.25 15.95
CA PRO A 295 3.47 -10.55 15.74
C PRO A 295 2.88 -11.13 17.03
N ALA A 296 1.62 -11.54 16.98
CA ALA A 296 0.88 -12.05 18.13
C ALA A 296 -0.15 -13.12 17.74
N ALA A 297 -0.48 -13.99 18.69
CA ALA A 297 -1.61 -14.92 18.60
C ALA A 297 -2.80 -14.36 19.38
N LEU A 298 -4.01 -14.51 18.84
CA LEU A 298 -5.24 -13.93 19.39
C LEU A 298 -6.25 -15.01 19.77
N PHE A 299 -6.82 -14.89 20.97
CA PHE A 299 -7.73 -15.85 21.56
C PHE A 299 -8.92 -15.14 22.18
N SER A 300 -10.07 -15.81 22.24
CA SER A 300 -11.22 -15.34 22.99
C SER A 300 -11.96 -16.49 23.65
N THR A 301 -12.54 -16.22 24.82
CA THR A 301 -13.46 -17.15 25.50
C THR A 301 -14.93 -16.92 25.13
N MET A 302 -15.20 -15.93 24.27
CA MET A 302 -16.52 -15.65 23.70
C MET A 302 -16.74 -16.50 22.44
N SER A 303 -18.00 -16.85 22.17
CA SER A 303 -18.34 -17.62 20.96
C SER A 303 -18.24 -16.72 19.72
N VAL A 304 -17.47 -17.14 18.73
CA VAL A 304 -17.27 -16.37 17.49
C VAL A 304 -18.52 -16.43 16.61
N PHE A 305 -18.93 -15.30 16.04
CA PHE A 305 -19.93 -15.30 14.96
C PHE A 305 -19.27 -15.59 13.62
N GLU A 306 -19.74 -16.63 12.92
CA GLU A 306 -19.30 -17.02 11.59
C GLU A 306 -17.77 -17.04 11.43
N ASN A 307 -17.22 -16.20 10.54
CA ASN A 307 -15.80 -16.10 10.24
C ASN A 307 -15.16 -14.84 10.87
N TYR A 308 -15.78 -14.21 11.87
CA TYR A 308 -15.28 -13.01 12.55
C TYR A 308 -14.31 -13.33 13.68
N GLU A 309 -13.28 -14.12 13.35
CA GLU A 309 -12.32 -14.71 14.29
C GLU A 309 -11.45 -13.68 15.02
N PRO A 310 -10.84 -14.03 16.18
CA PRO A 310 -10.03 -13.10 16.98
C PRO A 310 -8.90 -12.42 16.22
N HIS A 311 -8.26 -13.11 15.29
CA HIS A 311 -7.15 -12.54 14.52
C HIS A 311 -7.55 -11.31 13.68
N LYS A 312 -8.85 -11.11 13.41
CA LYS A 312 -9.38 -9.96 12.66
C LYS A 312 -9.40 -8.64 13.43
N ALA A 313 -9.25 -8.67 14.76
CA ALA A 313 -9.19 -7.45 15.57
C ALA A 313 -7.80 -6.80 15.62
N TYR A 314 -6.77 -7.41 15.02
CA TYR A 314 -5.38 -6.97 15.18
C TYR A 314 -4.56 -7.10 13.90
N GLY A 315 -3.73 -6.10 13.62
CA GLY A 315 -2.84 -6.11 12.46
C GLY A 315 -3.57 -5.90 11.13
N THR A 316 -3.33 -6.80 10.17
CA THR A 316 -3.69 -6.64 8.75
C THR A 316 -4.86 -7.49 8.27
N ALA A 317 -5.48 -8.20 9.20
CA ALA A 317 -6.59 -9.07 8.86
C ALA A 317 -7.81 -8.21 8.46
N GLU A 318 -8.44 -8.57 7.34
CA GLU A 318 -9.65 -7.89 6.90
C GLU A 318 -10.84 -8.25 7.80
N GLY A 319 -11.54 -7.20 8.24
CA GLY A 319 -12.73 -7.30 9.08
C GLY A 319 -12.45 -6.83 10.52
N TYR A 320 -13.15 -7.45 11.45
CA TYR A 320 -13.09 -7.23 12.89
C TYR A 320 -13.42 -8.54 13.61
N PHE A 321 -13.15 -8.63 14.91
CA PHE A 321 -13.66 -9.73 15.73
C PHE A 321 -15.12 -9.46 16.09
N TRP A 322 -15.97 -10.49 16.06
CA TRP A 322 -17.36 -10.37 16.51
C TRP A 322 -17.74 -11.57 17.39
N GLY A 323 -17.86 -11.30 18.69
CA GLY A 323 -18.13 -12.30 19.72
C GLY A 323 -19.55 -12.22 20.26
N LYS A 324 -20.18 -13.37 20.49
CA LYS A 324 -21.49 -13.50 21.12
C LYS A 324 -21.37 -13.62 22.64
N ASN A 325 -22.41 -13.18 23.33
CA ASN A 325 -22.60 -13.31 24.78
C ASN A 325 -21.38 -12.84 25.60
N PRO A 326 -21.01 -11.56 25.51
CA PRO A 326 -20.01 -10.93 26.39
C PRO A 326 -20.52 -10.84 27.84
N GLU A 327 -20.39 -11.94 28.57
CA GLU A 327 -20.67 -12.05 30.01
C GLU A 327 -19.47 -11.56 30.84
N ALA A 328 -19.72 -11.13 32.08
CA ALA A 328 -18.71 -10.73 33.03
C ALA A 328 -17.67 -11.86 33.23
N GLY A 329 -16.39 -11.50 33.10
CA GLY A 329 -15.27 -12.44 33.18
C GLY A 329 -14.87 -13.06 31.83
N LYS A 330 -15.65 -12.88 30.76
CA LYS A 330 -15.19 -13.23 29.40
C LYS A 330 -14.01 -12.36 28.99
N VAL A 331 -13.11 -12.93 28.18
CA VAL A 331 -11.85 -12.30 27.82
C VAL A 331 -11.55 -12.44 26.33
N PHE A 332 -10.80 -11.46 25.85
CA PHE A 332 -10.11 -11.48 24.58
C PHE A 332 -8.63 -11.22 24.86
N THR A 333 -7.77 -12.16 24.49
CA THR A 333 -6.34 -12.15 24.83
C THR A 333 -5.50 -12.14 23.57
N LEU A 334 -4.59 -11.17 23.51
CA LEU A 334 -3.51 -11.08 22.55
C LEU A 334 -2.22 -11.51 23.24
N VAL A 335 -1.47 -12.44 22.64
CA VAL A 335 -0.22 -12.98 23.17
C VAL A 335 0.91 -12.75 22.16
N PHE A 336 1.86 -11.87 22.47
CA PHE A 336 2.95 -11.55 21.55
C PHE A 336 3.90 -12.72 21.37
N GLN A 337 4.41 -12.94 20.15
CA GLN A 337 5.39 -14.00 19.89
C GLN A 337 6.67 -13.79 20.71
N GLN A 338 7.12 -12.55 20.84
CA GLN A 338 8.21 -12.12 21.73
C GLN A 338 7.67 -11.05 22.67
N ALA A 339 8.24 -10.90 23.88
CA ALA A 339 7.75 -9.89 24.83
C ALA A 339 8.12 -8.48 24.35
N GLU A 340 7.16 -7.56 24.35
CA GLU A 340 7.29 -6.25 23.70
C GLU A 340 7.30 -5.06 24.69
N PRO A 341 8.18 -4.06 24.51
CA PRO A 341 8.20 -2.84 25.33
C PRO A 341 7.14 -1.86 24.84
N ILE A 342 5.89 -2.03 25.28
CA ILE A 342 4.75 -1.22 24.82
C ILE A 342 4.83 0.22 25.34
N THR A 343 4.67 1.19 24.45
CA THR A 343 4.62 2.63 24.76
C THR A 343 3.20 3.20 24.68
N ARG A 344 2.39 2.68 23.76
CA ARG A 344 1.00 3.09 23.56
C ARG A 344 0.13 1.90 23.15
N LEU A 345 -1.11 1.93 23.60
CA LEU A 345 -2.17 1.00 23.22
C LEU A 345 -3.43 1.78 22.89
N ARG A 346 -4.09 1.41 21.79
CA ARG A 346 -5.44 1.87 21.49
C ARG A 346 -6.31 0.67 21.14
N VAL A 347 -7.51 0.64 21.72
CA VAL A 347 -8.53 -0.36 21.41
C VAL A 347 -9.83 0.36 21.06
N ARG A 348 -10.41 -0.01 19.91
CA ARG A 348 -11.71 0.47 19.45
C ARG A 348 -12.68 -0.70 19.33
N THR A 349 -13.88 -0.54 19.86
CA THR A 349 -14.97 -1.53 19.79
C THR A 349 -16.22 -0.92 19.16
N GLY A 350 -17.10 -1.78 18.65
CA GLY A 350 -18.26 -1.38 17.86
C GLY A 350 -17.94 -1.11 16.38
N SER A 351 -18.97 -0.82 15.59
CA SER A 351 -18.84 -0.41 14.19
C SER A 351 -19.94 0.60 13.83
N GLU A 352 -19.75 1.35 12.73
CA GLU A 352 -20.77 2.32 12.27
C GLU A 352 -22.08 1.65 11.86
N GLU A 353 -21.98 0.44 11.29
CA GLU A 353 -23.12 -0.38 10.85
C GLU A 353 -23.88 -1.00 12.03
N ARG A 354 -23.17 -1.31 13.13
CA ARG A 354 -23.71 -1.95 14.34
C ARG A 354 -23.34 -1.15 15.58
N ARG A 355 -24.06 -0.04 15.76
CA ARG A 355 -23.75 1.00 16.76
C ARG A 355 -23.84 0.53 18.21
N GLU A 356 -24.57 -0.54 18.49
CA GLU A 356 -24.77 -1.06 19.85
C GLU A 356 -23.77 -2.19 20.20
N ASP A 357 -23.05 -2.76 19.23
CA ASP A 357 -22.15 -3.90 19.44
C ASP A 357 -20.76 -3.46 19.96
N PHE A 358 -20.69 -2.42 20.79
CA PHE A 358 -19.46 -1.96 21.43
C PHE A 358 -19.33 -2.49 22.87
N LEU A 359 -18.14 -2.38 23.46
CA LEU A 359 -17.91 -2.81 24.83
C LEU A 359 -18.51 -1.80 25.83
N HIS A 360 -19.57 -2.20 26.53
CA HIS A 360 -20.28 -1.35 27.49
C HIS A 360 -19.50 -1.19 28.80
N ALA A 361 -18.86 -2.26 29.27
CA ALA A 361 -18.06 -2.24 30.49
C ALA A 361 -16.96 -3.30 30.42
N GLY A 362 -15.72 -2.82 30.41
CA GLY A 362 -14.56 -3.70 30.45
C GLY A 362 -13.31 -2.94 30.85
N VAL A 363 -12.24 -3.72 31.06
CA VAL A 363 -10.92 -3.21 31.40
C VAL A 363 -9.87 -3.77 30.46
N LEU A 364 -8.79 -3.01 30.29
CA LEU A 364 -7.58 -3.47 29.60
C LEU A 364 -6.53 -3.86 30.63
N GLU A 365 -5.91 -5.01 30.42
CA GLU A 365 -4.94 -5.60 31.33
C GLU A 365 -3.65 -6.01 30.58
N LEU A 366 -2.50 -5.80 31.20
CA LEU A 366 -1.19 -6.22 30.69
C LEU A 366 -0.69 -7.43 31.46
N GLY A 367 -0.31 -8.46 30.72
CA GLY A 367 0.06 -9.78 31.20
C GLY A 367 1.56 -10.07 31.08
N ARG A 368 2.07 -10.84 32.04
CA ARG A 368 3.41 -11.44 32.01
C ARG A 368 3.37 -12.91 32.38
N ARG A 369 4.46 -13.61 32.05
CA ARG A 369 4.65 -15.06 32.28
C ARG A 369 3.61 -15.87 31.52
N ARG A 370 3.91 -16.13 30.24
CA ARG A 370 3.10 -16.97 29.35
C ARG A 370 2.85 -18.32 30.00
N TRP A 371 1.61 -18.79 29.88
CA TRP A 371 1.23 -20.14 30.26
C TRP A 371 1.92 -21.16 29.35
N GLY A 372 2.13 -22.38 29.83
CA GLY A 372 2.78 -23.46 29.06
C GLY A 372 2.07 -23.86 27.76
N ASP A 373 0.79 -23.53 27.58
CA ASP A 373 0.02 -23.77 26.35
C ASP A 373 0.14 -22.61 25.34
N GLY A 374 0.79 -21.50 25.75
CA GLY A 374 1.01 -20.31 24.93
C GLY A 374 -0.22 -19.44 24.68
N ARG A 375 -1.38 -19.72 25.31
CA ARG A 375 -2.66 -19.05 25.01
C ARG A 375 -3.02 -17.90 25.93
N ASP A 376 -2.40 -17.84 27.10
CA ASP A 376 -2.69 -16.81 28.11
C ASP A 376 -1.45 -16.47 28.95
N CYS A 377 -1.55 -15.46 29.81
CA CYS A 377 -0.54 -15.14 30.82
C CYS A 377 -1.03 -15.45 32.24
N SER A 378 -0.11 -15.76 33.15
CA SER A 378 -0.48 -16.11 34.54
C SER A 378 -0.65 -14.89 35.45
N LYS A 379 -0.08 -13.73 35.11
CA LYS A 379 -0.15 -12.52 35.94
C LYS A 379 -0.54 -11.30 35.12
N TYR A 380 -1.65 -10.68 35.50
CA TYR A 380 -2.19 -9.48 34.87
C TYR A 380 -2.23 -8.28 35.81
N ILE A 381 -2.11 -7.09 35.23
CA ILE A 381 -2.34 -5.81 35.91
C ILE A 381 -3.29 -4.99 35.04
N THR A 382 -4.36 -4.47 35.65
CA THR A 382 -5.29 -3.55 34.98
C THR A 382 -4.64 -2.20 34.75
N VAL A 383 -4.72 -1.69 33.52
CA VAL A 383 -4.08 -0.43 33.09
C VAL A 383 -5.07 0.63 32.62
N GLY A 384 -6.33 0.27 32.40
CA GLY A 384 -7.36 1.23 32.03
C GLY A 384 -8.76 0.60 31.97
N THR A 385 -9.77 1.47 31.93
CA THR A 385 -11.19 1.10 31.80
C THR A 385 -11.71 1.70 30.49
N PHE A 386 -12.56 0.96 29.79
CA PHE A 386 -13.15 1.43 28.52
C PHE A 386 -14.20 2.51 28.76
N GLU A 387 -14.18 3.55 27.93
CA GLU A 387 -15.17 4.62 27.91
C GLU A 387 -15.87 4.62 26.55
N LYS A 388 -17.19 4.38 26.54
CA LYS A 388 -17.99 4.28 25.30
C LYS A 388 -17.33 3.39 24.25
N GLY A 389 -16.87 2.21 24.67
CA GLY A 389 -16.23 1.22 23.79
C GLY A 389 -14.80 1.55 23.34
N ASN A 390 -14.20 2.65 23.81
CA ASN A 390 -12.87 3.06 23.39
C ASN A 390 -11.92 3.17 24.58
N LEU A 391 -10.63 2.92 24.31
CA LEU A 391 -9.57 3.12 25.29
C LEU A 391 -8.26 3.44 24.55
N GLU A 392 -7.57 4.50 24.98
CA GLU A 392 -6.22 4.85 24.51
C GLU A 392 -5.33 5.13 25.72
N LEU A 393 -4.18 4.46 25.79
CA LEU A 393 -3.16 4.61 26.83
C LEU A 393 -1.83 4.98 26.19
N ARG A 394 -1.12 5.94 26.77
CA ARG A 394 0.19 6.43 26.33
C ARG A 394 1.17 6.45 27.49
N GLY A 395 2.46 6.40 27.20
CA GLY A 395 3.50 6.43 28.22
C GLY A 395 3.54 5.14 29.06
N LEU A 396 3.10 4.02 28.47
CA LEU A 396 3.00 2.74 29.16
C LEU A 396 4.38 2.22 29.60
N GLU A 397 5.46 2.64 28.93
CA GLU A 397 6.84 2.32 29.31
C GLU A 397 7.23 2.86 30.70
N LYS A 398 6.56 3.93 31.16
CA LYS A 398 6.80 4.52 32.50
C LYS A 398 6.08 3.75 33.59
N VAL A 399 4.90 3.20 33.27
CA VAL A 399 4.05 2.43 34.20
C VAL A 399 4.50 0.96 34.24
N PHE A 400 4.97 0.46 33.10
CA PHE A 400 5.39 -0.91 32.86
C PHE A 400 6.77 -0.94 32.19
N PRO A 401 7.86 -0.77 32.96
CA PRO A 401 9.22 -0.70 32.41
C PRO A 401 9.75 -2.05 31.92
N LYS A 402 9.02 -3.15 32.14
CA LYS A 402 9.39 -4.48 31.66
C LYS A 402 8.53 -4.86 30.45
N PRO A 403 9.08 -5.58 29.46
CA PRO A 403 8.32 -6.07 28.32
C PRO A 403 7.08 -6.86 28.71
N VAL A 404 6.05 -6.77 27.87
CA VAL A 404 4.72 -7.34 28.05
C VAL A 404 4.59 -8.59 27.20
N ASP A 405 4.07 -9.67 27.79
CA ASP A 405 3.83 -10.93 27.08
C ASP A 405 2.41 -10.99 26.49
N CYS A 406 1.42 -10.44 27.20
CA CYS A 406 0.01 -10.49 26.79
C CYS A 406 -0.71 -9.15 26.98
N VAL A 407 -1.68 -8.85 26.11
CA VAL A 407 -2.69 -7.79 26.30
C VAL A 407 -4.05 -8.48 26.41
N ARG A 408 -4.86 -8.13 27.41
CA ARG A 408 -6.17 -8.76 27.65
C ARG A 408 -7.25 -7.72 27.83
N ILE A 409 -8.33 -7.87 27.07
CA ILE A 409 -9.59 -7.16 27.27
C ILE A 409 -10.49 -8.08 28.09
N ARG A 410 -10.97 -7.60 29.23
CA ARG A 410 -11.87 -8.36 30.11
C ARG A 410 -13.19 -7.63 30.28
N VAL A 411 -14.28 -8.33 30.00
CA VAL A 411 -15.64 -7.85 30.23
C VAL A 411 -15.90 -7.83 31.73
N THR A 412 -16.38 -6.70 32.26
CA THR A 412 -16.60 -6.52 33.70
C THR A 412 -18.06 -6.54 34.10
N ARG A 413 -18.99 -6.42 33.14
CA ARG A 413 -20.43 -6.51 33.35
C ARG A 413 -21.07 -7.16 32.13
N ASP A 414 -22.09 -7.97 32.37
CA ASP A 414 -22.89 -8.59 31.31
C ASP A 414 -23.50 -7.51 30.39
N GLN A 415 -23.53 -7.80 29.09
CA GLN A 415 -24.32 -7.05 28.10
C GLN A 415 -25.04 -8.03 27.17
N SER A 416 -26.24 -7.65 26.72
CA SER A 416 -27.08 -8.47 25.82
C SER A 416 -26.59 -8.45 24.39
N GLU A 417 -26.00 -7.32 24.00
CA GLU A 417 -25.49 -7.04 22.67
C GLU A 417 -24.21 -7.85 22.44
N TRP A 418 -23.91 -8.14 21.17
CA TRP A 418 -22.66 -8.81 20.83
C TRP A 418 -21.51 -7.81 20.91
N LEU A 419 -20.27 -8.31 20.90
CA LEU A 419 -19.09 -7.47 21.02
C LEU A 419 -18.29 -7.49 19.73
N ILE A 420 -18.19 -6.33 19.07
CA ILE A 420 -17.24 -6.08 18.00
C ILE A 420 -15.96 -5.47 18.59
N ILE A 421 -14.82 -6.11 18.34
CA ILE A 421 -13.51 -5.46 18.54
C ILE A 421 -12.99 -5.08 17.16
N GLN A 422 -13.09 -3.79 16.85
CA GLN A 422 -12.79 -3.22 15.55
C GLN A 422 -11.29 -3.19 15.29
N SER A 423 -10.52 -2.71 16.26
CA SER A 423 -9.06 -2.68 16.16
C SER A 423 -8.39 -2.68 17.53
N ILE A 424 -7.22 -3.32 17.56
CA ILE A 424 -6.22 -3.25 18.62
C ILE A 424 -4.94 -2.75 17.97
N GLU A 425 -4.43 -1.63 18.48
CA GLU A 425 -3.28 -0.91 17.93
C GLU A 425 -2.21 -0.79 19.03
N VAL A 426 -1.01 -1.28 18.74
CA VAL A 426 0.12 -1.38 19.67
C VAL A 426 1.32 -0.61 19.11
N TRP A 427 1.91 0.27 19.91
CA TRP A 427 3.20 0.89 19.64
C TRP A 427 4.23 0.45 20.67
N THR A 428 5.47 0.30 20.22
CA THR A 428 6.59 -0.24 20.97
C THR A 428 7.78 0.72 21.00
N ALA A 429 8.63 0.61 22.02
CA ALA A 429 9.87 1.37 22.09
C ALA A 429 10.94 0.70 21.19
N GLY A 430 11.43 1.42 20.19
CA GLY A 430 12.60 0.99 19.40
C GLY A 430 12.33 0.35 18.03
N ARG A 431 11.16 0.60 17.41
CA ARG A 431 10.88 0.23 16.01
C ARG A 431 10.24 1.34 15.19
#